data_AF-A0A4R2JZX6-F1
#
_entry.id   AF-A0A4R2JZX6-F1
#
_cell.length_a   1.000
_cell.length_b   1.000
_cell.length_c   1.000
_cell.angle_alpha   90.00
_cell.angle_beta   90.00
_cell.angle_gamma   90.00
#
_symmetry.space_group_name_H-M   'P 1'
#
loop_
_entity.id
_entity.type
_entity.pdbx_description
1 polymer ?
#
loop_
_entity_poly.entity_id
_entity_poly.type
_entity_poly.pdbx_seq_one_letter_code
_entity_poly.pdbx_strand_id
1 'polypeptide(L)'
;MVDDHGSVFSIGAFELDDRLRLFNFAAADKRVDYLWVLRAFEHARANYVVLLHASEVAANLTELTAEHPEMPSVSGELTPLLDQLHGWHVLERSYDGARAATLSEYRNRHYVYQFSQAGYGKSAKPGAPARVERNDAGRRRLRERQLAERQAMTAAAAESLAAGVDGRVLDDTETDLLLGLLDLALAARVAVSGAVGGSGSAYGVRLTLRPHPVSTVVRTVREILHLDRLALVVTPR
;
A
#
# COMPACT_ATOMS: atom_id res chain seq x y z
N MET A 1 23.70 -40.25 20.78
CA MET A 1 24.39 -39.67 19.61
C MET A 1 23.32 -39.40 18.59
N VAL A 2 23.06 -38.12 18.36
CA VAL A 2 22.11 -37.54 17.40
C VAL A 2 22.67 -37.73 15.99
N ASP A 3 21.80 -37.90 14.99
CA ASP A 3 21.88 -37.43 13.59
C ASP A 3 20.63 -38.01 12.90
N ASP A 4 19.53 -37.26 12.69
CA ASP A 4 19.29 -36.17 11.74
C ASP A 4 19.74 -36.44 10.30
N HIS A 5 18.82 -37.00 9.51
CA HIS A 5 18.80 -36.82 8.07
C HIS A 5 17.43 -36.27 7.65
N GLY A 6 17.25 -34.98 7.89
CA GLY A 6 17.01 -34.01 6.80
C GLY A 6 16.07 -34.49 5.71
N SER A 7 14.79 -34.18 5.90
CA SER A 7 13.80 -34.04 4.83
C SER A 7 14.36 -33.15 3.72
N VAL A 8 14.87 -33.79 2.67
CA VAL A 8 15.34 -33.13 1.45
C VAL A 8 14.10 -32.53 0.77
N PHE A 9 14.08 -31.20 0.68
CA PHE A 9 13.10 -30.42 -0.07
C PHE A 9 12.92 -31.01 -1.47
N SER A 10 11.79 -31.70 -1.68
CA SER A 10 11.39 -32.18 -2.99
C SER A 10 11.09 -30.99 -3.90
N ILE A 11 12.03 -30.63 -4.78
CA ILE A 11 11.83 -29.72 -5.93
C ILE A 11 10.97 -30.39 -7.03
N GLY A 12 10.25 -31.47 -6.69
CA GLY A 12 9.45 -32.28 -7.61
C GLY A 12 7.94 -31.98 -7.65
N ALA A 13 7.44 -30.99 -6.89
CA ALA A 13 6.00 -30.71 -6.79
C ALA A 13 5.52 -29.55 -7.70
N PHE A 14 6.14 -29.38 -8.87
CA PHE A 14 5.60 -28.58 -9.97
C PHE A 14 5.24 -29.57 -11.07
N GLU A 15 3.98 -30.02 -11.09
CA GLU A 15 3.55 -31.07 -12.00
C GLU A 15 3.58 -30.57 -13.46
N LEU A 16 3.73 -31.48 -14.42
CA LEU A 16 3.68 -31.15 -15.86
C LEU A 16 2.38 -30.40 -16.22
N ASP A 17 1.29 -30.67 -15.50
CA ASP A 17 0.01 -29.99 -15.59
C ASP A 17 0.11 -28.49 -15.25
N ASP A 18 0.85 -28.14 -14.18
CA ASP A 18 1.10 -26.75 -13.79
C ASP A 18 1.89 -25.99 -14.86
N ARG A 19 2.85 -26.66 -15.51
CA ARG A 19 3.64 -26.08 -16.59
C ARG A 19 2.83 -25.80 -17.85
N LEU A 20 1.88 -26.67 -18.17
CA LEU A 20 0.97 -26.48 -19.31
C LEU A 20 -0.04 -25.36 -19.03
N ARG A 21 -0.56 -25.28 -17.80
CA ARG A 21 -1.49 -24.21 -17.37
C ARG A 21 -0.91 -22.81 -17.57
N LEU A 22 0.38 -22.62 -17.32
CA LEU A 22 1.07 -21.34 -17.51
C LEU A 22 1.05 -20.82 -18.96
N PHE A 23 0.76 -21.65 -19.95
CA PHE A 23 0.67 -21.25 -21.37
C PHE A 23 -0.75 -21.13 -21.89
N ASN A 24 -1.76 -21.49 -21.10
CA ASN A 24 -3.16 -21.50 -21.56
C ASN A 24 -3.64 -20.13 -22.04
N PHE A 25 -3.09 -19.03 -21.50
CA PHE A 25 -3.43 -17.68 -21.96
C PHE A 25 -3.05 -17.41 -23.42
N ALA A 26 -2.02 -18.08 -23.94
CA ALA A 26 -1.56 -17.89 -25.32
C ALA A 26 -2.49 -18.56 -26.34
N ALA A 27 -3.23 -19.60 -25.92
CA ALA A 27 -4.17 -20.35 -26.74
C ALA A 27 -5.65 -19.98 -26.49
N ALA A 28 -5.94 -19.13 -25.49
CA ALA A 28 -7.30 -18.74 -25.13
C ALA A 28 -7.92 -17.73 -26.12
N ASP A 29 -9.25 -17.71 -26.21
CA ASP A 29 -9.99 -16.82 -27.12
C ASP A 29 -9.65 -15.33 -26.88
N LYS A 30 -9.46 -14.93 -25.62
CA LYS A 30 -9.10 -13.57 -25.20
C LYS A 30 -7.57 -13.33 -25.09
N ARG A 31 -6.76 -14.05 -25.88
CA ARG A 31 -5.28 -13.97 -25.82
C ARG A 31 -4.73 -12.55 -25.84
N VAL A 32 -5.32 -11.67 -26.64
CA VAL A 32 -4.85 -10.28 -26.81
C VAL A 32 -5.06 -9.50 -25.50
N ASP A 33 -6.21 -9.69 -24.86
CA ASP A 33 -6.55 -9.02 -23.60
C ASP A 33 -5.67 -9.51 -22.46
N TYR A 34 -5.42 -10.83 -22.36
CA TYR A 34 -4.48 -11.37 -21.38
C TYR A 34 -3.07 -10.79 -21.56
N LEU A 35 -2.58 -10.71 -22.80
CA LEU A 35 -1.25 -10.15 -23.08
C LEU A 35 -1.15 -8.68 -22.67
N TRP A 36 -2.21 -7.88 -22.86
CA TRP A 36 -2.24 -6.50 -22.43
C TRP A 36 -2.32 -6.36 -20.92
N VAL A 37 -3.08 -7.21 -20.24
CA VAL A 37 -3.06 -7.28 -18.77
C VAL A 37 -1.64 -7.60 -18.29
N LEU A 38 -0.99 -8.62 -18.83
CA LEU A 38 0.40 -8.96 -18.46
C LEU A 38 1.39 -7.82 -18.77
N ARG A 39 1.19 -7.05 -19.85
CA ARG A 39 1.96 -5.85 -20.14
C ARG A 39 1.72 -4.72 -19.13
N ALA A 40 0.50 -4.56 -18.62
CA ALA A 40 0.21 -3.61 -17.56
C ALA A 40 0.94 -3.97 -16.26
N PHE A 41 1.03 -5.26 -15.91
CA PHE A 41 1.86 -5.73 -14.79
C PHE A 41 3.36 -5.48 -15.04
N GLU A 42 3.86 -5.72 -16.26
CA GLU A 42 5.23 -5.39 -16.65
C GLU A 42 5.51 -3.88 -16.58
N HIS A 43 4.55 -3.03 -16.99
CA HIS A 43 4.64 -1.57 -16.93
C HIS A 43 4.65 -1.07 -15.48
N ALA A 44 3.72 -1.54 -14.66
CA ALA A 44 3.68 -1.26 -13.23
C ALA A 44 4.96 -1.73 -12.51
N ARG A 45 5.53 -2.88 -12.92
CA ARG A 45 6.81 -3.37 -12.41
C ARG A 45 7.97 -2.47 -12.82
N ALA A 46 7.98 -1.94 -14.05
CA ALA A 46 8.95 -0.94 -14.48
C ALA A 46 8.88 0.32 -13.60
N ASN A 47 7.69 0.60 -13.03
CA ASN A 47 7.40 1.69 -12.10
C ASN A 47 7.47 1.29 -10.61
N TYR A 48 8.00 0.10 -10.29
CA TYR A 48 8.24 -0.41 -8.92
C TYR A 48 6.99 -0.71 -8.07
N VAL A 49 5.84 -0.95 -8.71
CA VAL A 49 4.63 -1.44 -8.04
C VAL A 49 4.58 -2.97 -8.19
N VAL A 50 4.57 -3.69 -7.06
CA VAL A 50 4.68 -5.17 -7.01
C VAL A 50 3.34 -5.85 -6.74
N LEU A 51 2.44 -5.15 -6.05
CA LEU A 51 1.10 -5.57 -5.73
C LEU A 51 0.14 -4.62 -6.42
N LEU A 52 -0.78 -5.14 -7.22
CA LEU A 52 -1.72 -4.33 -8.00
C LEU A 52 -3.15 -4.74 -7.70
N HIS A 53 -3.98 -3.77 -7.35
CA HIS A 53 -5.43 -3.90 -7.39
C HIS A 53 -5.95 -3.86 -8.83
N ALA A 54 -7.15 -4.38 -9.07
CA ALA A 54 -7.80 -4.31 -10.37
C ALA A 54 -7.94 -2.85 -10.88
N SER A 55 -8.17 -1.88 -10.00
CA SER A 55 -8.23 -0.44 -10.34
C SER A 55 -6.89 0.10 -10.83
N GLU A 56 -5.78 -0.32 -10.21
CA GLU A 56 -4.43 0.08 -10.61
C GLU A 56 -4.04 -0.56 -11.94
N VAL A 57 -4.42 -1.83 -12.17
CA VAL A 57 -4.24 -2.47 -13.48
C VAL A 57 -5.03 -1.72 -14.56
N ALA A 58 -6.27 -1.31 -14.27
CA ALA A 58 -7.07 -0.50 -15.20
C ALA A 58 -6.44 0.87 -15.51
N ALA A 59 -5.84 1.53 -14.52
CA ALA A 59 -5.11 2.78 -14.71
C ALA A 59 -3.88 2.60 -15.61
N ASN A 60 -3.07 1.57 -15.35
CA ASN A 60 -1.89 1.24 -16.20
C ASN A 60 -2.32 0.88 -17.63
N LEU A 61 -3.43 0.17 -17.82
CA LEU A 61 -3.98 -0.13 -19.14
C LEU A 61 -4.42 1.14 -19.88
N THR A 62 -4.97 2.12 -19.15
CA THR A 62 -5.37 3.42 -19.72
C THR A 62 -4.16 4.21 -20.20
N GLU A 63 -3.08 4.23 -19.40
CA GLU A 63 -1.79 4.85 -19.79
C GLU A 63 -1.18 4.16 -21.01
N LEU A 64 -1.15 2.82 -21.03
CA LEU A 64 -0.67 2.05 -22.18
C LEU A 64 -1.50 2.28 -23.45
N THR A 65 -2.81 2.49 -23.32
CA THR A 65 -3.69 2.79 -24.48
C THR A 65 -3.33 4.14 -25.11
N ALA A 66 -2.87 5.12 -24.31
CA ALA A 66 -2.42 6.40 -24.83
C ALA A 66 -1.12 6.28 -25.67
N GLU A 67 -0.26 5.32 -25.32
CA GLU A 67 0.97 5.02 -26.06
C GLU A 67 0.74 4.05 -27.24
N HIS A 68 -0.30 3.22 -27.16
CA HIS A 68 -0.63 2.16 -28.12
C HIS A 68 -2.13 2.16 -28.48
N PRO A 69 -2.56 3.01 -29.44
CA PRO A 69 -3.96 3.14 -29.85
C PRO A 69 -4.59 1.87 -30.43
N GLU A 70 -3.76 0.90 -30.86
CA GLU A 70 -4.17 -0.41 -31.36
C GLU A 70 -4.71 -1.36 -30.28
N MET A 71 -4.70 -0.95 -29.02
CA MET A 71 -5.11 -1.77 -27.88
C MET A 71 -6.64 -1.91 -27.77
N PRO A 72 -7.19 -3.13 -27.57
CA PRO A 72 -8.60 -3.33 -27.30
C PRO A 72 -9.02 -2.77 -25.93
N SER A 73 -10.28 -2.38 -25.78
CA SER A 73 -10.82 -1.89 -24.51
C SER A 73 -11.05 -3.05 -23.53
N VAL A 74 -10.18 -3.16 -22.52
CA VAL A 74 -10.19 -4.26 -21.53
C VAL A 74 -10.97 -3.90 -20.25
N SER A 75 -11.37 -2.63 -20.07
CA SER A 75 -11.86 -2.10 -18.79
C SER A 75 -13.13 -2.78 -18.24
N GLY A 76 -14.01 -3.29 -19.10
CA GLY A 76 -15.25 -3.97 -18.68
C GLY A 76 -15.08 -5.44 -18.27
N GLU A 77 -13.96 -6.07 -18.65
CA GLU A 77 -13.74 -7.52 -18.48
C GLU A 77 -12.52 -7.86 -17.62
N LEU A 78 -11.91 -6.85 -17.01
CA LEU A 78 -10.63 -6.98 -16.31
C LEU A 78 -10.65 -8.00 -15.17
N THR A 79 -11.70 -8.01 -14.35
CA THR A 79 -11.80 -8.92 -13.19
C THR A 79 -11.82 -10.39 -13.61
N PRO A 80 -12.68 -10.84 -14.57
CA PRO A 80 -12.58 -12.19 -15.14
C PRO A 80 -11.20 -12.55 -15.69
N LEU A 81 -10.52 -11.60 -16.34
CA LEU A 81 -9.19 -11.85 -16.91
C LEU A 81 -8.12 -12.08 -15.81
N LEU A 82 -8.15 -11.28 -14.74
CA LEU A 82 -7.27 -11.44 -13.59
C LEU A 82 -7.51 -12.76 -12.84
N ASP A 83 -8.79 -13.11 -12.64
CA ASP A 83 -9.16 -14.36 -11.99
C ASP A 83 -8.72 -15.58 -12.83
N GLN A 84 -8.79 -15.49 -14.15
CA GLN A 84 -8.35 -16.55 -15.04
C GLN A 84 -6.81 -16.66 -15.10
N LEU A 85 -6.09 -15.55 -15.12
CA LEU A 85 -4.62 -15.53 -15.00
C LEU A 85 -4.15 -16.08 -13.65
N HIS A 86 -4.91 -15.85 -12.59
CA HIS A 86 -4.69 -16.49 -11.30
C HIS A 86 -4.96 -17.99 -11.33
N GLY A 87 -6.07 -18.43 -11.95
CA GLY A 87 -6.40 -19.84 -12.13
C GLY A 87 -5.37 -20.62 -12.97
N TRP A 88 -4.61 -19.93 -13.81
CA TRP A 88 -3.48 -20.49 -14.56
C TRP A 88 -2.13 -20.39 -13.83
N HIS A 89 -2.13 -19.93 -12.57
CA HIS A 89 -0.93 -19.73 -11.76
C HIS A 89 0.10 -18.77 -12.37
N VAL A 90 -0.32 -17.90 -13.29
CA VAL A 90 0.52 -16.80 -13.82
C VAL A 90 0.58 -15.66 -12.81
N LEU A 91 -0.55 -15.40 -12.14
CA LEU A 91 -0.66 -14.44 -11.05
C LEU A 91 -0.92 -15.14 -9.72
N GLU A 92 -0.30 -14.64 -8.67
CA GLU A 92 -0.69 -14.91 -7.29
C GLU A 92 -1.69 -13.84 -6.85
N ARG A 93 -2.64 -14.27 -6.01
CA ARG A 93 -3.71 -13.44 -5.48
C ARG A 93 -3.64 -13.47 -3.95
N SER A 94 -3.57 -12.31 -3.31
CA SER A 94 -3.73 -12.19 -1.87
C SER A 94 -4.85 -11.21 -1.53
N TYR A 95 -5.44 -11.38 -0.35
CA TYR A 95 -6.51 -10.55 0.13
C TYR A 95 -5.92 -9.41 0.97
N ASP A 96 -6.22 -8.16 0.59
CA ASP A 96 -5.86 -6.98 1.37
C ASP A 96 -7.12 -6.39 2.02
N GLY A 97 -7.31 -6.66 3.31
CA GLY A 97 -8.44 -6.16 4.09
C GLY A 97 -8.20 -4.82 4.78
N ALA A 98 -7.01 -4.21 4.63
CA ALA A 98 -6.61 -3.04 5.42
C ALA A 98 -6.99 -1.69 4.77
N ARG A 99 -7.45 -1.69 3.51
CA ARG A 99 -7.82 -0.49 2.74
C ARG A 99 -9.31 -0.47 2.35
N ALA A 100 -10.17 -0.19 3.33
CA ALA A 100 -11.53 0.23 3.04
C ALA A 100 -11.81 1.54 3.77
N ALA A 101 -11.47 2.67 3.13
CA ALA A 101 -11.84 3.99 3.64
C ALA A 101 -13.23 4.41 3.12
N THR A 102 -13.75 3.77 2.06
CA THR A 102 -15.04 4.15 1.44
C THR A 102 -15.85 2.94 0.95
N LEU A 103 -17.19 3.08 0.93
CA LEU A 103 -18.14 2.06 0.45
C LEU A 103 -17.97 1.69 -1.04
N SER A 104 -17.47 2.62 -1.86
CA SER A 104 -17.11 2.37 -3.27
C SER A 104 -15.83 1.53 -3.40
N GLU A 105 -14.93 1.62 -2.42
CA GLU A 105 -13.73 0.77 -2.31
C GLU A 105 -14.16 -0.66 -1.95
N TYR A 106 -15.07 -0.80 -0.98
CA TYR A 106 -15.63 -2.07 -0.50
C TYR A 106 -16.34 -2.91 -1.59
N ARG A 107 -16.89 -2.29 -2.65
CA ARG A 107 -17.54 -3.00 -3.77
C ARG A 107 -16.54 -3.57 -4.78
N ASN A 108 -15.29 -3.13 -4.77
CA ASN A 108 -14.24 -3.72 -5.59
C ASN A 108 -13.62 -4.87 -4.81
N ARG A 109 -13.89 -6.11 -5.23
CA ARG A 109 -13.34 -7.35 -4.62
C ARG A 109 -11.84 -7.18 -4.36
N HIS A 110 -11.48 -6.96 -3.10
CA HIS A 110 -10.14 -6.55 -2.64
C HIS A 110 -9.13 -7.69 -2.71
N TYR A 111 -8.77 -8.03 -3.94
CA TYR A 111 -7.64 -8.87 -4.25
C TYR A 111 -6.53 -7.98 -4.79
N VAL A 112 -5.33 -8.17 -4.24
CA VAL A 112 -4.10 -7.69 -4.87
C VAL A 112 -3.50 -8.86 -5.63
N TYR A 113 -2.99 -8.54 -6.81
CA TYR A 113 -2.39 -9.50 -7.71
C TYR A 113 -0.90 -9.17 -7.86
N GLN A 114 -0.08 -10.21 -7.95
CA GLN A 114 1.34 -10.12 -8.28
C GLN A 114 1.73 -11.25 -9.22
N PHE A 115 2.87 -11.11 -9.91
CA PHE A 115 3.41 -12.24 -10.66
C PHE A 115 3.78 -13.39 -9.73
N SER A 116 3.38 -14.61 -10.10
CA SER A 116 3.98 -15.80 -9.51
C SER A 116 5.43 -15.96 -9.97
N GLN A 117 6.21 -16.75 -9.24
CA GLN A 117 7.57 -17.09 -9.64
C GLN A 117 7.63 -17.70 -11.06
N ALA A 118 6.60 -18.46 -11.44
CA ALA A 118 6.51 -19.10 -12.75
C ALA A 118 6.03 -18.13 -13.84
N GLY A 119 5.12 -17.20 -13.54
CA GLY A 119 4.69 -16.13 -14.44
C GLY A 119 5.82 -15.17 -14.81
N TYR A 120 6.79 -14.99 -13.90
CA TYR A 120 7.98 -14.16 -14.10
C TYR A 120 8.86 -14.62 -15.28
N GLY A 121 8.97 -15.93 -15.50
CA GLY A 121 9.81 -16.50 -16.56
C GLY A 121 9.16 -16.55 -17.94
N LYS A 122 7.83 -16.36 -18.03
CA LYS A 122 7.05 -16.56 -19.27
C LYS A 122 6.52 -15.28 -19.89
N SER A 123 6.46 -14.19 -19.12
CA SER A 123 6.11 -12.84 -19.58
C SER A 123 7.31 -12.09 -20.19
N ALA A 124 8.54 -12.53 -19.92
CA ALA A 124 9.75 -11.94 -20.47
C ALA A 124 9.85 -12.17 -21.99
N LYS A 125 9.95 -11.08 -22.77
CA LYS A 125 10.11 -11.13 -24.24
C LYS A 125 11.33 -11.98 -24.65
N PRO A 126 11.22 -12.90 -25.62
CA PRO A 126 12.39 -13.51 -26.26
C PRO A 126 13.21 -12.43 -26.97
N GLY A 127 14.50 -12.29 -26.64
CA GLY A 127 15.40 -11.29 -27.23
C GLY A 127 15.55 -9.97 -26.45
N ALA A 128 15.05 -9.88 -25.22
CA ALA A 128 15.36 -8.76 -24.34
C ALA A 128 16.88 -8.73 -24.02
N PRO A 129 17.52 -7.55 -24.01
CA PRO A 129 18.96 -7.43 -23.81
C PRO A 129 19.39 -8.14 -22.51
N ALA A 130 20.56 -8.77 -22.58
CA ALA A 130 21.20 -9.45 -21.46
C ALA A 130 21.05 -8.63 -20.17
N ARG A 131 20.70 -9.32 -19.08
CA ARG A 131 20.52 -8.81 -17.71
C ARG A 131 21.33 -7.53 -17.51
N VAL A 132 20.67 -6.38 -17.65
CA VAL A 132 21.25 -5.12 -17.20
C VAL A 132 21.46 -5.32 -15.71
N GLU A 133 22.71 -5.24 -15.24
CA GLU A 133 22.98 -4.97 -13.83
C GLU A 133 22.42 -3.57 -13.53
N ARG A 134 21.10 -3.50 -13.45
CA ARG A 134 20.39 -2.36 -12.90
C ARG A 134 20.79 -2.35 -11.43
N ASN A 135 21.32 -1.21 -10.99
CA ASN A 135 21.88 -0.96 -9.66
C ASN A 135 20.86 -1.19 -8.52
N ASP A 136 20.40 -2.42 -8.32
CA ASP A 136 19.37 -2.81 -7.36
C ASP A 136 19.81 -2.47 -5.94
N ALA A 137 21.12 -2.60 -5.67
CA ALA A 137 21.73 -2.14 -4.44
C ALA A 137 21.62 -0.61 -4.26
N GLY A 138 21.85 0.17 -5.31
CA GLY A 138 21.68 1.63 -5.30
C GLY A 138 20.23 2.06 -5.13
N ARG A 139 19.29 1.30 -5.70
CA ARG A 139 17.85 1.56 -5.59
C ARG A 139 17.27 1.17 -4.23
N ARG A 140 17.72 0.06 -3.64
CA ARG A 140 17.42 -0.28 -2.23
C ARG A 140 17.95 0.80 -1.30
N ARG A 141 19.21 1.22 -1.48
CA ARG A 141 19.80 2.35 -0.73
C ARG A 141 19.04 3.67 -0.91
N LEU A 142 18.46 3.94 -2.09
CA LEU A 142 17.62 5.13 -2.28
C LEU A 142 16.30 5.02 -1.52
N ARG A 143 15.62 3.87 -1.56
CA ARG A 143 14.38 3.64 -0.81
C ARG A 143 14.59 3.66 0.69
N GLU A 144 15.66 3.04 1.17
CA GLU A 144 16.08 3.08 2.57
C GLU A 144 16.33 4.53 3.02
N ARG A 145 17.02 5.33 2.19
CA ARG A 145 17.20 6.76 2.45
C ARG A 145 15.88 7.53 2.48
N GLN A 146 14.99 7.34 1.50
CA GLN A 146 13.69 8.03 1.48
C GLN A 146 12.80 7.65 2.66
N LEU A 147 12.82 6.38 3.07
CA LEU A 147 12.09 5.92 4.26
C LEU A 147 12.70 6.54 5.52
N ALA A 148 14.03 6.54 5.64
CA ALA A 148 14.74 7.15 6.76
C ALA A 148 14.50 8.67 6.82
N GLU A 149 14.50 9.36 5.69
CA GLU A 149 14.20 10.80 5.59
C GLU A 149 12.76 11.07 6.03
N ARG A 150 11.77 10.30 5.54
CA ARG A 150 10.38 10.43 5.99
C ARG A 150 10.23 10.13 7.47
N GLN A 151 10.87 9.06 7.97
CA GLN A 151 10.86 8.72 9.39
C GLN A 151 11.47 9.85 10.23
N ALA A 152 12.59 10.44 9.79
CA ALA A 152 13.23 11.56 10.45
C ALA A 152 12.32 12.80 10.45
N MET A 153 11.68 13.12 9.32
CA MET A 153 10.70 14.21 9.24
C MET A 153 9.53 13.99 10.19
N THR A 154 8.94 12.78 10.21
CA THR A 154 7.84 12.47 11.13
C THR A 154 8.26 12.51 12.59
N ALA A 155 9.48 12.06 12.92
CA ALA A 155 10.00 12.10 14.28
C ALA A 155 10.26 13.54 14.73
N ALA A 156 10.84 14.38 13.87
CA ALA A 156 11.07 15.79 14.14
C ALA A 156 9.75 16.55 14.33
N ALA A 157 8.73 16.27 13.51
CA ALA A 157 7.40 16.85 13.67
C ALA A 157 6.73 16.38 14.98
N ALA A 158 6.89 15.10 15.35
CA ALA A 158 6.38 14.58 16.62
C ALA A 158 7.07 15.23 17.84
N GLU A 159 8.40 15.40 17.79
CA GLU A 159 9.17 16.10 18.82
C GLU A 159 8.74 17.58 18.93
N SER A 160 8.57 18.24 17.80
CA SER A 160 8.08 19.62 17.72
C SER A 160 6.66 19.74 18.32
N LEU A 161 5.75 18.81 18.03
CA LEU A 161 4.43 18.76 18.66
C LEU A 161 4.51 18.55 20.17
N ALA A 162 5.42 17.70 20.63
CA ALA A 162 5.64 17.45 22.06
C ALA A 162 6.25 18.65 22.80
N ALA A 163 6.98 19.53 22.10
CA ALA A 163 7.43 20.81 22.65
C ALA A 163 6.28 21.81 22.89
N GLY A 164 5.10 21.56 22.31
CA GLY A 164 3.87 22.32 22.50
C GLY A 164 3.27 22.82 21.20
N VAL A 165 1.97 23.13 21.24
CA VAL A 165 1.20 23.64 20.08
C VAL A 165 0.68 25.07 20.29
N ASP A 166 0.78 25.59 21.51
CA ASP A 166 0.20 26.87 21.88
C ASP A 166 0.98 28.04 21.30
N GLY A 167 0.26 28.98 20.67
CA GLY A 167 0.85 30.23 20.18
C GLY A 167 1.71 30.10 18.91
N ARG A 168 1.83 28.92 18.30
CA ARG A 168 2.55 28.69 17.05
C ARG A 168 1.64 28.20 15.93
N VAL A 169 2.14 28.28 14.69
CA VAL A 169 1.47 27.76 13.49
C VAL A 169 2.07 26.41 13.16
N LEU A 170 1.24 25.37 13.08
CA LEU A 170 1.64 24.02 12.71
C LEU A 170 1.77 23.88 11.20
N ASP A 171 2.84 23.23 10.74
CA ASP A 171 3.00 22.87 9.34
C ASP A 171 2.07 21.70 8.93
N ASP A 172 2.09 21.34 7.64
CA ASP A 172 1.24 20.26 7.11
C ASP A 172 1.52 18.90 7.78
N THR A 173 2.80 18.58 8.03
CA THR A 173 3.19 17.29 8.63
C THR A 173 2.77 17.23 10.10
N GLU A 174 3.00 18.31 10.84
CA GLU A 174 2.57 18.45 12.24
C GLU A 174 1.04 18.39 12.36
N THR A 175 0.33 19.01 11.42
CA THR A 175 -1.14 19.01 11.39
C THR A 175 -1.69 17.61 11.17
N ASP A 176 -1.18 16.88 10.16
CA ASP A 176 -1.62 15.51 9.86
C ASP A 176 -1.37 14.56 11.04
N LEU A 177 -0.20 14.69 11.70
CA LEU A 177 0.12 13.91 12.90
C LEU A 177 -0.84 14.21 14.07
N LEU A 178 -1.14 15.49 14.30
CA LEU A 178 -2.07 15.90 15.35
C LEU A 178 -3.48 15.36 15.10
N LEU A 179 -3.97 15.41 13.86
CA LEU A 179 -5.28 14.87 13.49
C LEU A 179 -5.35 13.35 13.70
N GLY A 180 -4.33 12.60 13.27
CA GLY A 180 -4.27 11.16 13.51
C GLY A 180 -4.23 10.80 15.02
N LEU A 181 -3.54 11.59 15.83
CA LEU A 181 -3.55 11.42 17.29
C LEU A 181 -4.91 11.76 17.91
N LEU A 182 -5.60 12.78 17.41
CA LEU A 182 -6.95 13.15 17.85
C LEU A 182 -7.96 12.05 17.54
N ASP A 183 -7.92 11.47 16.34
CA ASP A 183 -8.79 10.36 15.95
C ASP A 183 -8.61 9.16 16.90
N LEU A 184 -7.36 8.79 17.20
CA LEU A 184 -7.05 7.73 18.15
C LEU A 184 -7.54 8.05 19.57
N ALA A 185 -7.30 9.28 20.05
CA ALA A 185 -7.68 9.70 21.40
C ALA A 185 -9.19 9.79 21.59
N LEU A 186 -9.92 10.22 20.55
CA LEU A 186 -11.38 10.30 20.54
C LEU A 186 -12.03 8.93 20.38
N ALA A 187 -11.46 8.03 19.57
CA ALA A 187 -11.92 6.65 19.44
C ALA A 187 -11.75 5.85 20.75
N ALA A 188 -10.67 6.11 21.50
CA ALA A 188 -10.39 5.47 22.79
C ALA A 188 -11.19 6.04 23.97
N ARG A 189 -12.10 7.00 23.73
CA ARG A 189 -12.77 7.76 24.79
C ARG A 189 -13.84 6.92 25.49
N VAL A 190 -13.57 6.51 26.73
CA VAL A 190 -14.54 5.84 27.62
C VAL A 190 -15.08 6.85 28.61
N ALA A 191 -16.40 7.02 28.68
CA ALA A 191 -17.04 7.90 29.66
C ALA A 191 -16.94 7.27 31.06
N VAL A 192 -15.97 7.70 31.86
CA VAL A 192 -15.87 7.36 33.29
C VAL A 192 -16.37 8.56 34.08
N SER A 193 -17.51 8.39 34.76
CA SER A 193 -18.04 9.28 35.80
C SER A 193 -17.74 10.78 35.61
N GLY A 194 -18.44 11.42 34.68
CA GLY A 194 -18.51 12.89 34.56
C GLY A 194 -17.29 13.61 33.95
N ALA A 195 -16.14 12.95 33.79
CA ALA A 195 -14.95 13.53 33.15
C ALA A 195 -14.64 12.81 31.83
N VAL A 196 -14.99 13.46 30.70
CA VAL A 196 -14.80 12.86 29.38
C VAL A 196 -13.37 13.12 28.89
N GLY A 197 -12.40 12.35 29.40
CA GLY A 197 -11.00 12.36 28.93
C GLY A 197 -10.74 11.28 27.88
N GLY A 198 -9.70 11.47 27.05
CA GLY A 198 -9.29 10.50 26.03
C GLY A 198 -7.78 10.55 25.83
N SER A 199 -7.14 9.44 25.49
CA SER A 199 -5.72 9.43 25.17
C SER A 199 -5.43 8.53 23.99
N GLY A 200 -4.57 9.00 23.08
CA GLY A 200 -4.10 8.26 21.91
C GLY A 200 -2.58 8.25 21.86
N SER A 201 -1.99 7.26 21.21
CA SER A 201 -0.54 7.19 21.01
C SER A 201 -0.20 6.72 19.61
N ALA A 202 0.67 7.45 18.93
CA ALA A 202 1.20 7.13 17.62
C ALA A 202 2.50 7.91 17.41
N TYR A 203 3.32 7.50 16.43
CA TYR A 203 4.52 8.26 16.02
C TYR A 203 5.53 8.56 17.15
N GLY A 204 5.58 7.73 18.19
CA GLY A 204 6.47 7.93 19.35
C GLY A 204 5.99 8.99 20.36
N VAL A 205 4.78 9.53 20.20
CA VAL A 205 4.18 10.51 21.12
C VAL A 205 2.81 10.05 21.63
N ARG A 206 2.38 10.64 22.73
CA ARG A 206 1.07 10.43 23.35
C ARG A 206 0.31 11.75 23.38
N LEU A 207 -0.91 11.75 22.85
CA LEU A 207 -1.86 12.83 23.02
C LEU A 207 -2.79 12.52 24.19
N THR A 208 -2.94 13.47 25.10
CA THR A 208 -3.89 13.41 26.20
C THR A 208 -4.89 14.55 26.07
N LEU A 209 -6.17 14.21 26.03
CA LEU A 209 -7.29 15.14 26.01
C LEU A 209 -7.91 15.25 27.40
N ARG A 210 -8.06 16.48 27.88
CA ARG A 210 -8.69 16.79 29.17
C ARG A 210 -9.84 17.76 28.97
N PRO A 211 -10.96 17.60 29.69
CA PRO A 211 -11.99 18.64 29.74
C PRO A 211 -11.38 19.98 30.16
N HIS A 212 -11.78 21.05 29.47
CA HIS A 212 -11.29 22.41 29.70
C HIS A 212 -12.45 23.41 29.59
N PRO A 213 -12.50 24.48 30.42
CA PRO A 213 -13.63 25.41 30.41
C PRO A 213 -13.73 26.25 29.13
N VAL A 214 -12.62 26.44 28.43
CA VAL A 214 -12.52 27.24 27.19
C VAL A 214 -12.13 26.33 26.02
N SER A 215 -12.61 26.64 24.82
CA SER A 215 -12.19 25.96 23.60
C SER A 215 -10.70 26.20 23.32
N THR A 216 -9.96 25.13 23.02
CA THR A 216 -8.57 25.24 22.57
C THR A 216 -8.54 25.54 21.08
N VAL A 217 -7.65 26.45 20.69
CA VAL A 217 -7.49 26.89 19.30
C VAL A 217 -6.06 26.60 18.87
N VAL A 218 -5.91 25.76 17.85
CA VAL A 218 -4.62 25.43 17.25
C VAL A 218 -4.56 26.05 15.86
N ARG A 219 -3.51 26.81 15.58
CA ARG A 219 -3.30 27.43 14.26
C ARG A 219 -2.50 26.47 13.38
N THR A 220 -2.95 26.24 12.16
CA THR A 220 -2.19 25.50 11.14
C THR A 220 -1.88 26.43 9.97
N VAL A 221 -0.97 26.01 9.08
CA VAL A 221 -0.65 26.76 7.86
C VAL A 221 -1.84 26.87 6.90
N ARG A 222 -2.83 25.96 7.01
CA ARG A 222 -4.02 25.94 6.15
C ARG A 222 -5.19 26.68 6.78
N GLU A 223 -5.48 26.41 8.05
CA GLU A 223 -6.70 26.86 8.73
C GLU A 223 -6.53 26.85 10.27
N ILE A 224 -7.60 27.17 11.00
CA ILE A 224 -7.64 27.10 12.45
C ILE A 224 -8.45 25.88 12.91
N LEU A 225 -7.85 25.05 13.77
CA LEU A 225 -8.51 23.93 14.42
C LEU A 225 -9.08 24.35 15.78
N HIS A 226 -10.40 24.22 15.93
CA HIS A 226 -11.11 24.51 17.19
C HIS A 226 -11.48 23.21 17.90
N LEU A 227 -11.05 23.05 19.15
CA LEU A 227 -11.41 21.95 20.02
C LEU A 227 -12.35 22.43 21.13
N ASP A 228 -13.63 22.06 21.05
CA ASP A 228 -14.63 22.51 22.02
C ASP A 228 -14.39 21.91 23.41
N ARG A 229 -14.16 22.78 24.39
CA ARG A 229 -13.98 22.45 25.81
C ARG A 229 -13.00 21.31 26.09
N LEU A 230 -11.95 21.22 25.27
CA LEU A 230 -10.91 20.21 25.37
C LEU A 230 -9.54 20.87 25.30
N ALA A 231 -8.75 20.66 26.34
CA ALA A 231 -7.32 20.92 26.31
C ALA A 231 -6.59 19.66 25.83
N LEU A 232 -5.57 19.87 25.01
CA LEU A 232 -4.71 18.81 24.49
C LEU A 232 -3.29 19.00 25.05
N VAL A 233 -2.64 17.90 25.42
CA VAL A 233 -1.22 17.87 25.77
C VAL A 233 -0.58 16.73 24.99
N VAL A 234 0.46 17.05 24.21
CA VAL A 234 1.29 16.06 23.52
C VAL A 234 2.54 15.84 24.36
N THR A 235 2.85 14.59 24.68
CA THR A 235 4.08 14.22 25.42
C THR A 235 4.86 13.15 24.65
N PRO A 236 6.20 13.14 24.71
CA PRO A 236 7.00 12.02 24.20
C PRO A 236 6.60 10.71 24.91
N ARG A 237 6.69 9.57 24.21
CA ARG A 237 6.45 8.25 24.79
C ARG A 237 7.73 7.61 25.32
#